data_AF-A0A815T487-F1
#
_entry.id   AF-A0A815T487-F1
#
_cell.length_a   1.000
_cell.length_b   1.000
_cell.length_c   1.000
_cell.angle_alpha   90.00
_cell.angle_beta   90.00
_cell.angle_gamma   90.00
#
_symmetry.space_group_name_H-M   'P 1'
#
loop_
_entity.id
_entity.type
_entity.pdbx_description
1 polymer ?
#
loop_
_entity_poly.entity_id
_entity_poly.type
_entity_poly.pdbx_seq_one_letter_code
_entity_poly.pdbx_strand_id
1 'polypeptide(L)'
;ESIDDKVLEQIYGLCYDRDTFVFYGDPAFIAKLDEKKDKELLTTKFLRTSETTHQFIIEYKNINIAQSFSLPIGNLFTNRIEDYKILHGFEYEPILTDNFLIILKPTPLDKQSTIIKIDFYGVLIN
;
A
#
# COMPACT_ATOMS: atom_id res chain seq x y z
N GLU A 1 12.12 -42.94 34.10
CA GLU A 1 12.44 -43.50 32.76
C GLU A 1 12.88 -42.35 31.89
N SER A 2 14.09 -42.44 31.30
CA SER A 2 14.59 -41.40 30.39
C SER A 2 13.75 -41.45 29.12
N ILE A 3 13.12 -40.33 28.79
CA ILE A 3 12.42 -40.18 27.51
C ILE A 3 13.48 -40.33 26.41
N ASP A 4 13.25 -41.27 25.49
CA ASP A 4 14.12 -41.55 24.35
C ASP A 4 14.25 -40.28 23.49
N ASP A 5 15.48 -39.90 23.13
CA ASP A 5 15.79 -38.66 22.41
C ASP A 5 15.03 -38.55 21.08
N LYS A 6 14.68 -39.69 20.48
CA LYS A 6 13.84 -39.76 19.28
C LYS A 6 12.40 -39.28 19.50
N VAL A 7 11.86 -39.49 20.69
CA VAL A 7 10.51 -39.03 21.06
C VAL A 7 10.53 -37.53 21.28
N LEU A 8 11.61 -37.00 21.86
CA LEU A 8 11.83 -35.56 21.99
C LEU A 8 11.94 -34.86 20.62
N GLU A 9 12.67 -35.42 19.66
CA GLU A 9 12.73 -34.90 18.28
C GLU A 9 11.36 -34.86 17.59
N GLN A 10 10.53 -35.89 17.79
CA GLN A 10 9.17 -35.91 17.25
C GLN A 10 8.26 -34.86 17.89
N ILE A 11 8.40 -34.62 19.19
CA ILE A 11 7.63 -33.59 19.92
C ILE A 11 8.04 -32.18 19.45
N TYR A 12 9.33 -31.92 19.25
CA TYR A 12 9.79 -30.64 18.71
C TYR A 12 9.32 -30.41 17.27
N GLY A 13 9.32 -31.44 16.42
CA GLY A 13 8.83 -31.34 15.04
C GLY A 13 7.33 -31.01 14.92
N LEU A 14 6.53 -31.37 15.93
CA LEU A 14 5.08 -31.11 15.99
C LEU A 14 4.71 -29.73 16.57
N CYS A 15 5.63 -29.07 17.30
CA CYS A 15 5.37 -27.76 17.93
C CYS A 15 5.61 -26.55 17.01
N TYR A 16 6.34 -26.70 15.90
CA TYR A 16 6.84 -25.56 15.11
C TYR A 16 6.24 -25.39 13.71
N ASP A 17 5.31 -26.24 13.27
CA ASP A 17 4.87 -26.25 11.86
C ASP A 17 3.36 -26.09 11.68
N ARG A 18 2.78 -24.93 12.02
CA ARG A 18 1.44 -24.55 11.47
C ARG A 18 1.17 -23.07 11.15
N ASP A 19 1.97 -22.11 11.62
CA ASP A 19 1.67 -20.67 11.44
C ASP A 19 2.71 -19.89 10.61
N THR A 20 3.50 -20.57 9.77
CA THR A 20 4.41 -19.87 8.86
C THR A 20 3.90 -19.97 7.43
N PHE A 21 3.43 -18.85 6.90
CA PHE A 21 3.17 -18.69 5.47
C PHE A 21 4.42 -18.10 4.81
N VAL A 22 5.19 -18.94 4.13
CA VAL A 22 6.40 -18.50 3.38
C VAL A 22 6.02 -18.28 1.93
N PHE A 23 6.13 -17.04 1.46
CA PHE A 23 6.14 -16.76 0.02
C PHE A 23 7.53 -17.07 -0.54
N TYR A 24 7.66 -18.18 -1.28
CA TYR A 24 8.87 -18.45 -2.06
C TYR A 24 8.62 -18.04 -3.50
N GLY A 25 8.91 -16.78 -3.81
CA GLY A 25 8.98 -16.27 -5.17
C GLY A 25 10.43 -16.14 -5.60
N ASP A 26 10.73 -16.45 -6.86
CA ASP A 26 11.96 -15.95 -7.47
C ASP A 26 11.95 -14.42 -7.30
N PRO A 27 12.97 -13.77 -6.70
CA PRO A 27 13.02 -12.31 -6.59
C PRO A 27 13.01 -11.61 -7.97
N ALA A 28 13.28 -12.34 -9.07
CA ALA A 28 13.07 -11.86 -10.44
C ALA A 28 11.60 -11.96 -10.92
N PHE A 29 10.73 -12.65 -10.18
CA PHE A 29 9.30 -12.72 -10.44
C PHE A 29 8.65 -11.45 -9.94
N ILE A 30 8.32 -10.57 -10.89
CA ILE A 30 7.59 -9.34 -10.61
C ILE A 30 6.15 -9.72 -10.20
N ALA A 31 5.89 -9.78 -8.90
CA ALA A 31 4.55 -9.85 -8.35
C ALA A 31 3.88 -8.47 -8.51
N LYS A 32 3.40 -8.18 -9.72
CA LYS A 32 2.55 -7.02 -9.98
C LYS A 32 1.11 -7.36 -9.63
N LEU A 33 0.45 -6.49 -8.88
CA LEU A 33 -1.02 -6.47 -8.85
C LEU A 33 -1.50 -6.31 -10.31
N ASP A 34 -2.49 -7.09 -10.71
CA ASP A 34 -3.01 -7.09 -12.08
C ASP A 34 -3.39 -5.67 -12.52
N GLU A 35 -2.57 -5.05 -13.38
CA GLU A 35 -2.72 -3.66 -13.83
C GLU A 35 -4.02 -3.43 -14.63
N LYS A 36 -4.69 -4.50 -15.08
CA LYS A 36 -5.70 -4.42 -16.14
C LYS A 36 -7.10 -3.97 -15.73
N LYS A 37 -7.48 -3.99 -14.45
CA LYS A 37 -8.88 -3.68 -14.08
C LYS A 37 -9.16 -2.25 -13.64
N ASP A 38 -8.18 -1.55 -13.09
CA ASP A 38 -8.48 -0.28 -12.39
C ASP A 38 -8.46 0.97 -13.29
N LYS A 39 -7.72 0.96 -14.41
CA LYS A 39 -7.64 2.14 -15.30
C LYS A 39 -8.98 2.53 -15.94
N GLU A 40 -9.93 1.61 -16.05
CA GLU A 40 -11.28 1.92 -16.55
C GLU A 40 -12.18 2.58 -15.50
N LEU A 41 -11.84 2.42 -14.21
CA LEU A 41 -12.65 2.87 -13.07
C LEU A 41 -12.10 4.14 -12.43
N LEU A 42 -10.77 4.28 -12.39
CA LEU A 42 -10.08 5.41 -11.78
C LEU A 42 -8.71 5.65 -12.42
N THR A 43 -8.16 6.82 -12.14
CA THR A 43 -6.79 7.16 -12.48
C THR A 43 -6.08 7.74 -11.26
N THR A 44 -4.79 7.45 -11.15
CA THR A 44 -3.95 8.01 -10.10
C THR A 44 -2.89 8.91 -10.71
N LYS A 45 -2.63 10.06 -10.10
CA LYS A 45 -1.57 10.98 -10.51
C LYS A 45 -0.66 11.27 -9.32
N PHE A 46 0.63 11.28 -9.59
CA PHE A 46 1.64 11.75 -8.65
C PHE A 46 2.28 13.01 -9.24
N LEU A 47 2.14 14.11 -8.53
CA LEU A 47 2.60 15.43 -8.97
C LEU A 47 3.61 15.97 -7.96
N ARG A 48 4.75 16.45 -8.45
CA ARG A 48 5.68 17.23 -7.65
C ARG A 48 5.25 18.70 -7.75
N THR A 49 4.83 19.30 -6.64
CA THR A 49 4.35 20.69 -6.61
C THR A 49 5.45 21.68 -6.26
N SER A 50 6.49 21.24 -5.54
CA SER A 50 7.72 22.00 -5.29
C SER A 50 8.92 21.07 -5.13
N GLU A 51 10.08 21.59 -4.71
CA GLU A 51 11.25 20.76 -4.43
C GLU A 51 10.98 19.69 -3.36
N THR A 52 10.14 19.99 -2.37
CA THR A 52 9.90 19.12 -1.21
C THR A 52 8.42 18.83 -0.97
N THR A 53 7.51 19.33 -1.80
CA THR A 53 6.07 19.00 -1.70
C THR A 53 5.56 18.24 -2.91
N HIS A 54 4.69 17.29 -2.61
CA HIS A 54 4.18 16.29 -3.52
C HIS A 54 2.68 16.17 -3.30
N GLN A 55 1.97 15.82 -4.36
CA GLN A 55 0.54 15.62 -4.37
C GLN A 55 0.22 14.27 -5.01
N PHE A 56 -0.53 13.46 -4.29
CA PHE A 56 -1.11 12.22 -4.80
C PHE A 56 -2.62 12.43 -5.01
N ILE A 57 -3.08 12.20 -6.23
CA ILE A 57 -4.47 12.39 -6.64
C ILE A 57 -5.04 11.04 -7.07
N ILE A 58 -6.23 10.73 -6.56
CA ILE A 58 -7.07 9.65 -7.06
C ILE A 58 -8.29 10.30 -7.71
N GLU A 59 -8.50 10.05 -8.99
CA GLU A 59 -9.65 10.53 -9.77
C GLU A 59 -10.50 9.34 -10.21
N TYR A 60 -11.72 9.24 -9.68
CA TYR A 60 -12.71 8.26 -10.08
C TYR A 60 -13.46 8.70 -11.32
N LYS A 61 -13.84 7.74 -12.17
CA LYS A 61 -14.60 8.00 -13.40
C LYS A 61 -15.99 8.58 -13.13
N ASN A 62 -16.63 8.19 -12.02
CA ASN A 62 -17.93 8.73 -11.61
C ASN A 62 -18.15 8.57 -10.09
N ILE A 63 -19.21 9.22 -9.59
CA ILE A 63 -19.58 9.26 -8.17
C ILE A 63 -19.93 7.87 -7.64
N ASN A 64 -20.67 7.06 -8.41
CA ASN A 64 -21.08 5.72 -7.97
C ASN A 64 -19.86 4.81 -7.70
N ILE A 65 -18.85 4.89 -8.57
CA ILE A 65 -17.58 4.20 -8.37
C ILE A 65 -16.89 4.76 -7.12
N ALA A 66 -16.74 6.08 -7.02
CA ALA A 66 -16.07 6.71 -5.88
C ALA A 66 -16.65 6.29 -4.51
N GLN A 67 -17.97 6.10 -4.43
CA GLN A 67 -18.68 5.71 -3.20
C GLN A 67 -18.69 4.19 -2.94
N SER A 68 -18.49 3.36 -3.97
CA SER A 68 -18.49 1.88 -3.85
C SER A 68 -17.08 1.26 -3.88
N PHE A 69 -16.06 2.04 -4.25
CA PHE A 69 -14.69 1.57 -4.32
C PHE A 69 -14.13 1.28 -2.92
N SER A 70 -13.64 0.07 -2.72
CA SER A 70 -13.16 -0.43 -1.42
C SER A 70 -11.76 -1.05 -1.48
N LEU A 71 -11.16 -1.13 -2.67
CA LEU A 71 -9.82 -1.67 -2.83
C LEU A 71 -8.78 -0.64 -2.40
N PRO A 72 -7.67 -1.06 -1.79
CA PRO A 72 -6.55 -0.16 -1.51
C PRO A 72 -5.98 0.43 -2.79
N ILE A 73 -5.66 1.72 -2.77
CA ILE A 73 -4.99 2.41 -3.88
C ILE A 73 -3.67 2.95 -3.37
N GLY A 74 -2.59 2.61 -4.06
CA GLY A 74 -1.25 3.08 -3.70
C GLY A 74 -0.42 3.44 -4.91
N ASN A 75 0.69 4.12 -4.64
CA ASN A 75 1.68 4.53 -5.61
C ASN A 75 3.08 4.24 -5.05
N LEU A 76 3.89 3.54 -5.85
CA LEU A 76 5.30 3.30 -5.57
C LEU A 76 6.11 4.47 -6.13
N PHE A 77 6.95 5.07 -5.30
CA PHE A 77 7.81 6.17 -5.70
C PHE A 77 9.01 5.67 -6.50
N THR A 78 9.41 6.42 -7.52
CA THR A 78 10.62 6.12 -8.30
C THR A 78 11.90 6.40 -7.52
N ASN A 79 11.83 7.33 -6.57
CA ASN A 79 12.92 7.77 -5.70
C ASN A 79 12.44 7.66 -4.27
N ARG A 80 13.37 7.37 -3.34
CA ARG A 80 13.03 7.34 -1.92
C ARG A 80 12.77 8.75 -1.40
N ILE A 81 11.93 8.85 -0.39
CA ILE A 81 11.53 10.10 0.26
C ILE A 81 11.86 10.00 1.75
N GLU A 82 12.63 10.96 2.27
CA GLU A 82 12.93 11.09 3.69
C GLU A 82 12.22 12.31 4.31
N ASP A 83 12.22 12.39 5.63
CA ASP A 83 11.62 13.47 6.43
C ASP A 83 10.16 13.78 6.04
N TYR A 84 9.39 12.74 5.71
CA TYR A 84 8.07 12.92 5.13
C TYR A 84 7.00 13.30 6.15
N LYS A 85 6.03 14.12 5.72
CA LYS A 85 4.90 14.54 6.54
C LYS A 85 3.68 14.81 5.67
N ILE A 86 2.53 14.23 6.01
CA ILE A 86 1.26 14.58 5.37
C ILE A 86 0.91 16.04 5.71
N LEU A 87 0.46 16.80 4.72
CA LEU A 87 0.02 18.19 4.86
C LEU A 87 -1.50 18.29 4.74
N HIS A 88 -2.10 17.52 3.83
CA HIS A 88 -3.53 17.47 3.57
C HIS A 88 -3.96 16.03 3.26
N GLY A 89 -5.21 15.67 3.61
CA GLY A 89 -5.78 14.35 3.32
C GLY A 89 -5.62 13.33 4.44
N PHE A 90 -5.38 13.78 5.68
CA PHE A 90 -5.27 12.92 6.87
C PHE A 90 -6.55 12.12 7.14
N GLU A 91 -7.71 12.65 6.75
CA GLU A 91 -9.01 12.01 6.89
C GLU A 91 -9.12 10.67 6.13
N TYR A 92 -8.24 10.44 5.16
CA TYR A 92 -8.18 9.20 4.37
C TYR A 92 -7.17 8.20 4.95
N GLU A 93 -6.56 8.51 6.10
CA GLU A 93 -5.56 7.69 6.78
C GLU A 93 -4.46 7.15 5.83
N PRO A 94 -3.77 8.03 5.08
CA PRO A 94 -2.74 7.60 4.14
C PRO A 94 -1.55 7.00 4.91
N ILE A 95 -1.10 5.83 4.49
CA ILE A 95 0.14 5.22 4.96
C ILE A 95 1.23 5.69 4.01
N LEU A 96 2.04 6.64 4.47
CA LEU A 96 3.20 7.15 3.75
C LEU A 96 4.48 6.53 4.33
N THR A 97 5.31 6.01 3.44
CA THR A 97 6.64 5.46 3.73
C THR A 97 7.67 6.10 2.82
N ASP A 98 8.91 5.65 2.90
CA ASP A 98 10.00 6.17 2.08
C ASP A 98 9.88 5.81 0.60
N ASN A 99 9.19 4.73 0.25
CA ASN A 99 9.11 4.23 -1.12
C ASN A 99 7.68 4.05 -1.65
N PHE A 100 6.64 4.24 -0.82
CA PHE A 100 5.26 4.24 -1.29
C PHE A 100 4.31 5.08 -0.44
N LEU A 101 3.18 5.41 -1.05
CA LEU A 101 1.98 5.87 -0.36
C LEU A 101 0.83 4.93 -0.69
N ILE A 102 0.06 4.52 0.32
CA ILE A 102 -1.15 3.73 0.14
C ILE A 102 -2.32 4.29 0.97
N ILE A 103 -3.50 4.28 0.38
CA ILE A 103 -4.77 4.53 1.06
C ILE A 103 -5.55 3.23 1.06
N LEU A 104 -5.85 2.70 2.25
CA LEU A 104 -6.52 1.41 2.38
C LEU A 104 -7.99 1.45 1.97
N LYS A 105 -8.67 2.57 2.27
CA LYS A 105 -10.10 2.78 1.96
C LYS A 105 -10.29 4.16 1.32
N PRO A 106 -10.09 4.29 0.01
CA PRO A 106 -10.07 5.58 -0.66
C PRO A 106 -11.50 6.03 -1.01
N THR A 107 -12.38 6.22 -0.03
CA THR A 107 -13.74 6.74 -0.28
C THR A 107 -13.78 8.24 0.00
N PRO A 108 -14.18 9.11 -0.95
CA PRO A 108 -14.28 10.55 -0.70
C PRO A 108 -15.29 10.85 0.40
N LEU A 109 -14.95 11.78 1.31
CA LEU A 109 -15.86 12.21 2.38
C LEU A 109 -17.13 12.88 1.83
N ASP A 110 -16.96 13.72 0.81
CA ASP A 110 -18.08 14.32 0.09
C ASP A 110 -18.64 13.30 -0.89
N LYS A 111 -19.93 12.97 -0.73
CA LYS A 111 -20.66 12.03 -1.58
C LYS A 111 -20.75 12.46 -3.04
N GLN A 112 -20.54 13.74 -3.34
CA GLN A 112 -20.54 14.26 -4.71
C GLN A 112 -19.13 14.35 -5.31
N SER A 113 -18.08 14.15 -4.51
CA SER A 113 -16.71 14.20 -4.99
C SER A 113 -16.32 12.90 -5.69
N THR A 114 -15.59 13.05 -6.80
CA THR A 114 -14.91 11.96 -7.50
C THR A 114 -13.40 12.01 -7.32
N ILE A 115 -12.89 12.90 -6.46
CA ILE A 115 -11.46 13.16 -6.34
C ILE A 115 -11.03 13.10 -4.88
N ILE A 116 -9.93 12.41 -4.63
CA ILE A 116 -9.17 12.43 -3.36
C ILE A 116 -7.81 13.04 -3.63
N LYS A 117 -7.36 13.94 -2.75
CA LYS A 117 -6.06 14.60 -2.82
C LYS A 117 -5.33 14.46 -1.50
N ILE A 118 -4.12 13.91 -1.57
CA ILE A 118 -3.19 13.86 -0.46
C ILE A 118 -2.01 14.74 -0.81
N ASP A 119 -1.80 15.79 -0.02
CA ASP A 119 -0.61 16.62 -0.14
C ASP A 119 0.36 16.22 0.96
N PHE A 120 1.64 16.09 0.62
CA PHE A 120 2.65 15.72 1.60
C PHE A 120 4.00 16.39 1.29
N TYR A 121 4.73 16.64 2.36
CA TYR A 121 6.13 17.04 2.33
C TYR A 121 7.02 15.80 2.34
N GLY A 122 8.17 15.88 1.68
CA GLY A 122 9.25 14.93 1.82
C GLY A 122 10.44 15.31 0.93
N VAL A 123 11.63 14.90 1.34
CA VAL A 123 12.88 15.19 0.62
C VAL A 123 13.24 13.98 -0.22
N LEU A 124 13.35 14.18 -1.55
CA LEU A 124 13.77 13.11 -2.45
C LEU A 124 15.25 12.80 -2.26
N ILE A 125 15.55 11.52 -2.06
CA ILE A 125 16.90 10.99 -2.03
C ILE A 125 17.08 10.00 -3.19
N ASN A 126 18.30 9.94 -3.72
CA ASN A 126 18.67 9.08 -4.85
C ASN A 126 19.02 7.66 -4.39
#